data_AF-A0A535X4A9-F1
#
_entry.id   AF-A0A535X4A9-F1
#
_cell.length_a   1.000
_cell.length_b   1.000
_cell.length_c   1.000
_cell.angle_alpha   90.00
_cell.angle_beta   90.00
_cell.angle_gamma   90.00
#
_symmetry.space_group_name_H-M   'P 1'
#
loop_
_entity.id
_entity.type
_entity.pdbx_description
1 polymer ?
#
loop_
_entity_poly.entity_id
_entity_poly.type
_entity_poly.pdbx_seq_one_letter_code
_entity_poly.pdbx_strand_id
1 'polypeptide(L)'
;MHVLGRIRQLSPSSKATPLKFGIVSALAEGADRLVAREVLNDPDAVLEVALPLPRADYVQDFTTAQSREEFKSLLDQARVIAMMPPSESREARSG
;
A
#
# COMPACT_ATOMS: atom_id res chain seq x y z
N MET A 1 20.28 -3.87 6.39
CA MET A 1 19.41 -5.00 6.79
C MET A 1 17.98 -4.48 6.88
N HIS A 2 17.09 -4.91 5.98
CA HIS A 2 15.70 -4.45 5.90
C HIS A 2 14.80 -5.33 6.78
N VAL A 3 13.75 -4.76 7.41
CA VAL A 3 12.87 -5.47 8.37
C VAL A 3 12.26 -6.75 7.80
N LEU A 4 11.88 -6.75 6.52
CA LEU A 4 11.31 -7.91 5.84
C LEU A 4 12.31 -9.07 5.69
N GLY A 5 13.59 -8.75 5.47
CA GLY A 5 14.66 -9.74 5.41
C GLY A 5 14.82 -10.50 6.73
N ARG A 6 14.65 -9.81 7.87
CA ARG A 6 14.67 -10.44 9.20
C ARG A 6 13.47 -11.37 9.41
N ILE A 7 12.28 -10.99 8.95
CA ILE A 7 11.08 -11.85 9.05
C ILE A 7 11.27 -13.14 8.24
N ARG A 8 11.84 -13.06 7.03
CA ARG A 8 12.15 -14.26 6.22
C ARG A 8 13.15 -15.20 6.88
N GLN A 9 14.13 -14.67 7.62
CA GLN A 9 15.08 -15.50 8.36
C GLN A 9 14.41 -16.26 9.52
N LEU A 10 13.45 -15.63 10.20
CA LEU A 10 12.72 -16.23 11.31
C LEU A 10 11.62 -17.19 10.86
N SER A 11 11.10 -17.01 9.64
CA SER A 11 10.08 -17.87 9.04
C SER A 11 10.45 -18.17 7.59
N PRO A 12 11.25 -19.23 7.34
CA PRO A 12 11.69 -19.59 6.01
C PRO A 12 10.52 -20.02 5.14
N SER A 13 10.43 -19.43 3.94
CA SER A 13 9.50 -19.91 2.90
C SER A 13 9.96 -21.27 2.39
N SER A 14 9.02 -22.19 2.17
CA SER A 14 9.30 -23.49 1.54
C SER A 14 8.35 -23.74 0.38
N LYS A 15 8.62 -24.76 -0.45
CA LYS A 15 7.71 -25.15 -1.53
C LYS A 15 6.35 -25.64 -1.00
N ALA A 16 6.35 -26.35 0.14
CA ALA A 16 5.13 -26.88 0.74
C ALA A 16 4.30 -25.79 1.45
N THR A 17 4.99 -24.79 2.00
CA THR A 17 4.37 -23.66 2.72
C THR A 17 5.06 -22.36 2.28
N PRO A 18 4.65 -21.77 1.15
CA PRO A 18 5.24 -20.54 0.66
C PRO A 18 4.87 -19.36 1.56
N LEU A 19 5.86 -18.54 1.92
CA LEU A 19 5.68 -17.29 2.64
C LEU A 19 5.79 -16.10 1.69
N LYS A 20 4.75 -15.27 1.66
CA LYS A 20 4.64 -14.05 0.88
C LYS A 20 4.30 -12.88 1.78
N PHE A 21 4.83 -11.71 1.48
CA PHE A 21 4.39 -10.48 2.15
C PHE A 21 3.18 -9.89 1.46
N GLY A 22 2.27 -9.36 2.25
CA GLY A 22 1.11 -8.60 1.78
C GLY A 22 1.08 -7.26 2.47
N ILE A 23 0.74 -6.21 1.72
CA ILE A 23 0.45 -4.88 2.27
C ILE A 23 -0.93 -4.43 1.83
N VAL A 24 -1.71 -3.91 2.79
CA VAL A 24 -2.95 -3.19 2.55
C VAL A 24 -2.67 -1.71 2.76
N SER A 25 -2.98 -0.86 1.77
CA SER A 25 -2.64 0.57 1.83
C SER A 25 -3.70 1.45 1.19
N ALA A 26 -3.87 2.67 1.70
CA ALA A 26 -4.69 3.70 1.05
C ALA A 26 -3.92 4.48 -0.04
N LEU A 27 -2.61 4.24 -0.16
CA LEU A 27 -1.70 4.88 -1.12
C LEU A 27 -1.67 6.43 -1.04
N ALA A 28 -1.98 7.00 0.12
CA ALA A 28 -1.79 8.42 0.37
C ALA A 28 -0.33 8.83 0.17
N GLU A 29 -0.09 10.07 -0.25
CA GLU A 29 1.29 10.55 -0.46
C GLU A 29 2.11 10.46 0.84
N GLY A 30 3.38 10.07 0.72
CA GLY A 30 4.29 9.91 1.87
C GLY A 30 4.40 8.47 2.36
N ALA A 31 4.05 8.24 3.63
CA ALA A 31 4.37 7.00 4.34
C ALA A 31 3.73 5.76 3.68
N ASP A 32 2.46 5.84 3.30
CA ASP A 32 1.73 4.74 2.66
C ASP A 32 2.45 4.23 1.41
N ARG A 33 2.84 5.15 0.51
CA ARG A 33 3.59 4.79 -0.71
C ARG A 33 5.02 4.36 -0.42
N LEU A 34 5.68 4.93 0.59
CA LEU A 34 7.00 4.47 1.02
C LEU A 34 6.98 3.02 1.46
N VAL A 35 6.03 2.62 2.31
CA VAL A 35 5.92 1.24 2.78
C VAL A 35 5.46 0.32 1.65
N ALA A 36 4.53 0.75 0.79
CA ALA A 36 4.10 -0.04 -0.37
C ALA A 36 5.27 -0.37 -1.30
N ARG A 37 6.10 0.62 -1.67
CA ARG A 37 7.30 0.40 -2.51
C ARG A 37 8.29 -0.54 -1.83
N GLU A 38 8.52 -0.34 -0.54
CA GLU A 38 9.47 -1.16 0.20
C GLU A 38 9.03 -2.63 0.28
N VAL A 39 7.73 -2.88 0.47
CA VAL A 39 7.18 -4.25 0.44
C VAL A 39 7.24 -4.83 -0.97
N LEU A 40 6.94 -4.05 -2.00
CA LEU A 40 6.97 -4.51 -3.40
C LEU A 40 8.38 -4.77 -3.95
N ASN A 41 9.45 -4.35 -3.24
CA ASN A 41 10.81 -4.80 -3.54
C ASN A 41 11.02 -6.30 -3.24
N ASP A 42 10.13 -6.92 -2.46
CA ASP A 42 10.18 -8.34 -2.16
C ASP A 42 9.52 -9.16 -3.28
N PRO A 43 10.22 -10.15 -3.86
CA PRO A 43 9.65 -11.00 -4.90
C PRO A 43 8.41 -11.74 -4.41
N ASP A 44 7.35 -11.68 -5.19
CA ASP A 44 6.02 -12.26 -4.91
C ASP A 44 5.19 -11.54 -3.84
N ALA A 45 5.62 -10.36 -3.38
CA ALA A 45 4.80 -9.53 -2.52
C ALA A 45 3.51 -9.06 -3.21
N VAL A 46 2.48 -8.79 -2.41
CA VAL A 46 1.16 -8.40 -2.88
C VAL A 46 0.78 -7.06 -2.30
N LEU A 47 0.30 -6.16 -3.16
CA LEU A 47 -0.37 -4.93 -2.77
C LEU A 47 -1.89 -5.09 -2.92
N GLU A 48 -2.62 -4.79 -1.85
CA GLU A 48 -4.07 -4.55 -1.87
C GLU A 48 -4.34 -3.10 -1.50
N VAL A 49 -5.15 -2.42 -2.30
CA VAL A 49 -5.43 -1.00 -2.13
C VAL A 49 -6.82 -0.83 -1.56
N ALA A 50 -6.90 -0.16 -0.41
CA ALA A 50 -8.13 0.15 0.29
C ALA A 50 -8.34 1.67 0.23
N LEU A 51 -9.10 2.13 -0.76
CA LEU A 51 -9.34 3.55 -1.02
C LEU A 51 -10.48 4.10 -0.15
N PRO A 52 -10.23 5.01 0.80
CA PRO A 52 -11.27 5.68 1.59
C PRO A 52 -12.02 6.75 0.78
N LEU A 53 -11.42 7.25 -0.29
CA LEU A 53 -11.99 8.27 -1.19
C LEU A 53 -11.79 7.84 -2.65
N PRO A 54 -12.62 8.33 -3.59
CA PRO A 54 -12.41 8.12 -5.01
C PRO A 54 -10.99 8.51 -5.46
N ARG A 55 -10.46 7.79 -6.45
CA ARG A 55 -9.12 8.06 -7.02
C ARG A 55 -8.97 9.49 -7.53
N ALA A 56 -10.05 10.07 -8.05
CA ALA A 56 -10.05 11.44 -8.57
C ALA A 56 -9.72 12.46 -7.47
N ASP A 57 -10.27 12.28 -6.27
CA ASP A 57 -10.07 13.17 -5.13
C ASP A 57 -8.59 13.17 -4.70
N TYR A 58 -7.99 11.97 -4.62
CA TYR A 58 -6.54 11.83 -4.40
C TYR A 58 -5.69 12.59 -5.44
N VAL A 59 -6.02 12.44 -6.72
CA VAL A 59 -5.26 13.06 -7.82
C VAL A 59 -5.37 14.59 -7.83
N GLN A 60 -6.52 15.13 -7.39
CA GLN A 60 -6.73 16.56 -7.22
C GLN A 60 -5.81 17.14 -6.13
N ASP A 61 -5.62 16.40 -5.04
CA ASP A 61 -4.79 16.83 -3.91
C ASP A 61 -3.27 16.70 -4.19
N PHE A 62 -2.87 15.86 -5.14
CA PHE A 62 -1.45 15.72 -5.51
C PHE A 62 -0.94 16.94 -6.28
N THR A 63 0.08 17.60 -5.74
CA THR A 63 0.64 18.86 -6.27
C THR A 63 1.58 18.67 -7.45
N THR A 64 2.19 17.49 -7.60
CA THR A 64 3.20 17.22 -8.63
C THR A 64 2.75 16.15 -9.63
N ALA A 65 3.20 16.27 -10.88
CA ALA A 65 2.99 15.23 -11.89
C ALA A 65 3.60 13.89 -11.46
N GLN A 66 4.77 13.92 -10.82
CA GLN A 66 5.46 12.75 -10.30
C GLN A 66 4.62 12.00 -9.26
N SER A 67 3.96 12.71 -8.35
CA SER A 67 3.10 12.07 -7.34
C SER A 67 1.89 11.38 -7.97
N ARG A 68 1.28 11.99 -8.99
CA ARG A 68 0.15 11.39 -9.73
C ARG A 68 0.59 10.12 -10.47
N GLU A 69 1.76 10.16 -11.10
CA GLU A 69 2.31 9.01 -11.81
C GLU A 69 2.71 7.88 -10.87
N GLU A 70 3.30 8.21 -9.72
CA GLU A 70 3.61 7.23 -8.67
C GLU A 70 2.34 6.54 -8.15
N PHE A 71 1.29 7.32 -7.83
CA PHE A 71 0.02 6.78 -7.38
C PHE A 71 -0.60 5.84 -8.43
N LYS A 72 -0.59 6.25 -9.71
CA LYS A 72 -1.06 5.42 -10.82
C LYS A 72 -0.24 4.14 -10.93
N SER A 73 1.08 4.23 -10.89
CA SER A 73 1.98 3.08 -10.99
C SER A 73 1.78 2.07 -9.87
N LEU A 74 1.54 2.53 -8.64
CA LEU A 74 1.24 1.66 -7.50
C LEU A 74 -0.17 1.04 -7.63
N LEU A 75 -1.17 1.78 -8.10
CA LEU A 75 -2.49 1.22 -8.40
C LEU A 75 -2.43 0.14 -9.47
N ASP A 76 -1.65 0.34 -10.54
CA ASP A 76 -1.50 -0.63 -11.63
C ASP A 76 -0.85 -1.95 -11.16
N GLN A 77 -0.10 -1.91 -10.05
CA GLN A 77 0.50 -3.10 -9.40
C GLN A 77 -0.42 -3.77 -8.36
N ALA A 78 -1.55 -3.14 -8.00
CA ALA A 78 -2.44 -3.66 -6.98
C ALA A 78 -3.17 -4.92 -7.47
N ARG A 79 -3.14 -5.98 -6.64
CA ARG A 79 -3.92 -7.20 -6.89
C ARG A 79 -5.41 -6.95 -6.73
N VAL A 80 -5.78 -6.13 -5.76
CA VAL A 80 -7.15 -5.76 -5.44
C VAL A 80 -7.19 -4.26 -5.18
N ILE A 81 -8.22 -3.59 -5.69
CA ILE A 81 -8.53 -2.21 -5.35
C ILE A 81 -9.97 -2.16 -4.88
N ALA A 82 -10.16 -1.87 -3.60
CA ALA A 82 -11.47 -1.80 -2.96
C ALA A 82 -11.76 -0.37 -2.50
N MET A 83 -13.00 0.07 -2.68
CA MET A 83 -13.51 1.27 -2.03
C MET A 83 -13.93 0.91 -0.62
N MET A 84 -13.43 1.64 0.37
CA MET A 84 -13.81 1.46 1.75
C MET A 84 -15.11 2.21 2.05
N PRO A 85 -15.97 1.68 2.94
CA PRO A 85 -17.12 2.43 3.42
C PRO A 85 -16.63 3.69 4.14
N PRO A 86 -17.41 4.78 4.10
CA PRO A 86 -17.06 6.01 4.80
C PRO A 86 -16.88 5.71 6.29
N SER A 87 -15.74 6.10 6.83
CA SER A 87 -15.43 6.06 8.26
C SER A 87 -15.29 7.48 8.79
N GLU A 88 -15.75 7.74 10.01
CA GLU A 88 -15.53 9.03 10.66
C GLU A 88 -14.05 9.44 10.59
N SER A 89 -13.82 10.66 10.09
CA SER A 89 -12.50 11.26 10.08
C SER A 89 -11.93 11.33 11.50
N ARG A 90 -10.62 11.17 11.65
CA ARG A 90 -9.94 11.29 12.96
C ARG A 90 -10.26 12.60 13.68
N GLU A 91 -10.51 13.67 12.93
CA GLU A 91 -10.93 14.97 13.45
C GLU A 91 -12.33 14.95 14.08
N ALA A 92 -13.27 14.20 13.50
CA ALA A 92 -14.63 14.05 14.03
C ALA A 92 -14.68 13.26 15.34
N ARG A 93 -13.67 12.42 15.61
CA ARG A 93 -13.56 11.63 16.85
C ARG A 93 -12.96 12.40 18.02
N SER A 94 -12.39 13.58 17.78
CA SER A 94 -11.74 14.41 18.80
C SER A 94 -12.62 15.57 19.27
N GLY A 95 -13.89 15.62 18.82
CA GLY A 95 -14.88 16.65 19.15
C GLY A 95 -15.83 16.24 20.26
#